data_AF-A0A7X7JLY5-F1
#
_entry.id   AF-A0A7X7JLY5-F1
#
_cell.length_a   1.000
_cell.length_b   1.000
_cell.length_c   1.000
_cell.angle_alpha   90.00
_cell.angle_beta   90.00
_cell.angle_gamma   90.00
#
_symmetry.space_group_name_H-M   'P 1'
#
loop_
_entity.id
_entity.type
_entity.pdbx_description
1 polymer ?
#
loop_
_entity_poly.entity_id
_entity_poly.type
_entity_poly.pdbx_seq_one_letter_code
_entity_poly.pdbx_strand_id
1 'polypeptide(L)'
;MTEAIVVVLVSVAAGTVLGLMPGRRAGLLGPIRTFALTAALGVVCFHLFPEAFHALGGWAIAGVLLGLLGPHWLGRLGALAWRARLDGAGRDGDRASDLTLEASYFGLLLHHLGDGVALGAYTGELHAGHSHGDIMAAITAHAVPVVAIMVLAFDSVQGRGSALFRAFGLALASIAGIYFANSIPTAFAETWGGWITAVVSGLLVHVVTHDLLAQSPTTPRARTLDVVVAAAGFATSLIGGSGHHHEDTPETQAHIADALLALALDTAPLLLLGLALGALLQAFGARLPGAPPGSRGVARGVGGDALRGALLGAPRALPSQRVLPLSEALHRRGAAPALVAGFLLAAPELGIETFVLSAHFLGWPLAGVRLGAALLVAFVAALVVGALAPHPSPVDPDGAERPLVDGASATGALGARFLRGFDTLLHQLGAWMVLGVVAAAFVQ
;
A
#
# COMPACT_ATOMS: atom_id res chain seq x y z
N MET A 1 -18.71 -24.34 13.89
CA MET A 1 -17.52 -24.38 14.80
C MET A 1 -16.43 -25.36 14.35
N THR A 2 -16.67 -26.67 14.18
CA THR A 2 -15.61 -27.66 13.86
C THR A 2 -14.85 -27.32 12.57
N GLU A 3 -15.57 -26.92 11.51
CA GLU A 3 -14.96 -26.52 10.23
C GLU A 3 -14.04 -25.31 10.37
N ALA A 4 -14.44 -24.30 11.15
CA ALA A 4 -13.62 -23.10 11.41
C ALA A 4 -12.30 -23.45 12.12
N ILE A 5 -12.36 -24.37 13.09
CA ILE A 5 -11.16 -24.84 13.79
C ILE A 5 -10.24 -25.59 12.82
N VAL A 6 -10.80 -26.44 11.95
CA VAL A 6 -10.01 -27.15 10.93
C VAL A 6 -9.33 -26.16 9.99
N VAL A 7 -10.05 -25.14 9.51
CA VAL A 7 -9.52 -24.07 8.65
C VAL A 7 -8.35 -23.35 9.32
N VAL A 8 -8.49 -22.97 10.59
CA VAL A 8 -7.40 -22.34 11.36
C VAL A 8 -6.18 -23.26 11.46
N LEU A 9 -6.38 -24.52 11.84
CA LEU A 9 -5.28 -25.46 12.03
C LEU A 9 -4.55 -25.75 10.71
N VAL A 10 -5.28 -25.94 9.62
CA VAL A 10 -4.70 -26.15 8.28
C VAL A 10 -3.94 -24.91 7.84
N SER A 11 -4.50 -23.71 8.03
CA SER A 11 -3.86 -22.45 7.64
C SER A 11 -2.56 -22.22 8.40
N VAL A 12 -2.58 -22.39 9.73
CA VAL A 12 -1.38 -22.21 10.57
C VAL A 12 -0.34 -23.28 10.26
N ALA A 13 -0.74 -24.54 10.06
CA ALA A 13 0.18 -25.61 9.69
C ALA A 13 0.84 -25.34 8.33
N ALA A 14 0.05 -25.00 7.31
CA ALA A 14 0.56 -24.69 5.98
C ALA A 14 1.50 -23.48 6.00
N GLY A 15 1.14 -22.41 6.71
CA GLY A 15 2.01 -21.25 6.90
C GLY A 15 3.31 -21.60 7.62
N THR A 16 3.24 -22.41 8.67
CA THR A 16 4.42 -22.87 9.42
C THR A 16 5.35 -23.70 8.56
N VAL A 17 4.82 -24.65 7.79
CA VAL A 17 5.60 -25.45 6.83
C VAL A 17 6.29 -24.54 5.82
N LEU A 18 5.55 -23.58 5.24
CA LEU A 18 6.07 -22.63 4.27
C LEU A 18 7.20 -21.76 4.87
N GLY A 19 7.02 -21.27 6.09
CA GLY A 19 8.01 -20.44 6.80
C GLY A 19 9.30 -21.18 7.18
N LEU A 20 9.22 -22.50 7.41
CA LEU A 20 10.38 -23.32 7.78
C LEU A 20 11.14 -23.90 6.57
N MET A 21 10.63 -23.78 5.34
CA MET A 21 11.26 -24.36 4.15
C MET A 21 12.71 -23.85 3.94
N PRO A 22 13.71 -24.75 3.88
CA PRO A 22 15.10 -24.36 3.63
C PRO A 22 15.32 -23.79 2.22
N GLY A 23 16.22 -22.81 2.09
CA GLY A 23 16.79 -22.41 0.79
C GLY A 23 15.98 -21.44 -0.09
N ARG A 24 14.80 -20.96 0.36
CA ARG A 24 13.96 -20.02 -0.43
C ARG A 24 13.59 -18.72 0.31
N ARG A 25 14.25 -18.46 1.45
CA ARG A 25 13.89 -17.45 2.47
C ARG A 25 13.83 -16.01 1.96
N ALA A 26 14.75 -15.58 1.09
CA ALA A 26 14.75 -14.19 0.60
C ALA A 26 13.90 -13.96 -0.65
N GLY A 27 13.73 -15.00 -1.49
CA GLY A 27 13.06 -14.87 -2.79
C GLY A 27 11.54 -15.04 -2.75
N LEU A 28 11.02 -15.78 -1.75
CA LEU A 28 9.57 -16.03 -1.63
C LEU A 28 8.82 -15.00 -0.80
N LEU A 29 9.50 -14.22 0.04
CA LEU A 29 8.84 -13.27 0.94
C LEU A 29 8.04 -12.20 0.21
N GLY A 30 8.62 -11.60 -0.83
CA GLY A 30 7.93 -10.60 -1.65
C GLY A 30 6.64 -11.15 -2.25
N PRO A 31 6.71 -12.25 -3.03
CA PRO A 31 5.53 -12.87 -3.61
C PRO A 31 4.48 -13.31 -2.58
N ILE A 32 4.89 -13.95 -1.48
CA ILE A 32 3.98 -14.38 -0.41
C ILE A 32 3.23 -13.18 0.18
N ARG A 33 3.92 -12.06 0.40
CA ARG A 33 3.31 -10.82 0.87
C ARG A 33 2.32 -10.27 -0.16
N THR A 34 2.70 -10.21 -1.44
CA THR A 34 1.82 -9.73 -2.52
C THR A 34 0.57 -10.59 -2.66
N PHE A 35 0.70 -11.91 -2.51
CA PHE A 35 -0.45 -12.82 -2.45
C PHE A 35 -1.37 -12.48 -1.28
N ALA A 36 -0.81 -12.41 -0.07
CA ALA A 36 -1.56 -12.13 1.15
C ALA A 36 -2.33 -10.81 1.04
N LEU A 37 -1.64 -9.80 0.53
CA LEU A 37 -2.14 -8.46 0.36
C LEU A 37 -3.34 -8.40 -0.60
N THR A 38 -3.19 -9.02 -1.77
CA THR A 38 -4.24 -9.02 -2.79
C THR A 38 -5.42 -9.92 -2.41
N ALA A 39 -5.16 -11.02 -1.72
CA ALA A 39 -6.21 -11.86 -1.12
C ALA A 39 -6.98 -11.10 -0.03
N ALA A 40 -6.29 -10.45 0.91
CA ALA A 40 -6.94 -9.67 1.97
C ALA A 40 -7.73 -8.48 1.41
N LEU A 41 -7.19 -7.76 0.41
CA LEU A 41 -7.91 -6.69 -0.26
C LEU A 41 -9.15 -7.22 -0.99
N GLY A 42 -9.04 -8.37 -1.66
CA GLY A 42 -10.18 -9.04 -2.29
C GLY A 42 -11.27 -9.39 -1.28
N VAL A 43 -10.93 -9.96 -0.13
CA VAL A 43 -11.89 -10.27 0.95
C VAL A 43 -12.60 -9.02 1.45
N VAL A 44 -11.84 -7.96 1.71
CA VAL A 44 -12.40 -6.68 2.15
C VAL A 44 -13.39 -6.15 1.13
N CYS A 45 -13.04 -6.17 -0.15
CA CYS A 45 -13.84 -5.61 -1.21
C CYS A 45 -15.09 -6.45 -1.51
N PHE A 46 -14.96 -7.76 -1.68
CA PHE A 46 -16.09 -8.57 -2.15
C PHE A 46 -16.98 -9.13 -1.04
N HIS A 47 -16.50 -9.16 0.21
CA HIS A 47 -17.21 -9.80 1.31
C HIS A 47 -17.49 -8.81 2.45
N LEU A 48 -16.44 -8.37 3.15
CA LEU A 48 -16.62 -7.66 4.42
C LEU A 48 -17.23 -6.26 4.26
N PHE A 49 -16.76 -5.48 3.29
CA PHE A 49 -17.28 -4.12 3.10
C PHE A 49 -18.72 -4.12 2.56
N PRO A 50 -19.10 -4.90 1.53
CA PRO A 50 -20.48 -5.01 1.06
C PRO A 50 -21.44 -5.43 2.17
N GLU A 51 -21.08 -6.43 2.97
CA GLU A 51 -21.91 -6.91 4.07
C GLU A 51 -22.10 -5.84 5.16
N ALA A 52 -21.01 -5.17 5.55
CA ALA A 52 -21.09 -4.05 6.46
C ALA A 52 -21.97 -2.91 5.91
N PHE A 53 -21.87 -2.63 4.61
CA PHE A 53 -22.66 -1.61 3.94
C PHE A 53 -24.14 -1.99 3.82
N HIS A 54 -24.47 -3.26 3.57
CA HIS A 54 -25.85 -3.75 3.61
C HIS A 54 -26.46 -3.63 5.01
N ALA A 55 -25.67 -3.89 6.06
CA ALA A 55 -26.14 -3.81 7.45
C ALA A 55 -26.27 -2.36 7.97
N LEU A 56 -25.36 -1.47 7.60
CA LEU A 56 -25.24 -0.12 8.19
C LEU A 56 -25.53 1.03 7.22
N GLY A 57 -25.68 0.76 5.92
CA GLY A 57 -25.64 1.77 4.88
C GLY A 57 -24.33 2.58 4.92
N GLY A 58 -24.43 3.89 4.70
CA GLY A 58 -23.27 4.80 4.72
C GLY A 58 -22.49 4.82 6.05
N TRP A 59 -23.08 4.38 7.17
CA TRP A 59 -22.37 4.30 8.45
C TRP A 59 -21.25 3.25 8.46
N ALA A 60 -21.27 2.28 7.54
CA ALA A 60 -20.17 1.34 7.36
C ALA A 60 -18.84 2.05 7.11
N ILE A 61 -18.84 3.20 6.41
CA ILE A 61 -17.63 4.01 6.16
C ILE A 61 -17.02 4.50 7.48
N ALA A 62 -17.84 4.90 8.45
CA ALA A 62 -17.35 5.33 9.76
C ALA A 62 -16.68 4.17 10.51
N GLY A 63 -17.25 2.96 10.45
CA GLY A 63 -16.65 1.76 11.02
C GLY A 63 -15.32 1.41 10.35
N VAL A 64 -15.26 1.44 9.02
CA VAL A 64 -14.01 1.21 8.26
C VAL A 64 -12.95 2.25 8.61
N LEU A 65 -13.29 3.53 8.68
CA LEU A 65 -12.34 4.59 9.08
C LEU A 65 -11.86 4.41 10.52
N LEU A 66 -12.74 3.98 11.43
CA LEU A 66 -12.38 3.65 12.80
C LEU A 66 -11.36 2.51 12.85
N GLY A 67 -11.58 1.44 12.08
CA GLY A 67 -10.63 0.33 11.95
C GLY A 67 -9.31 0.75 11.29
N LEU A 68 -9.37 1.58 10.26
CA LEU A 68 -8.19 2.03 9.49
C LEU A 68 -7.27 2.93 10.30
N LEU A 69 -7.86 3.86 11.06
CA LEU A 69 -7.13 4.89 11.81
C LEU A 69 -6.89 4.51 13.26
N GLY A 70 -7.68 3.59 13.82
CA GLY A 70 -7.61 3.14 15.20
C GLY A 70 -6.20 2.74 15.65
N PRO A 71 -5.47 1.87 14.91
CA PRO A 71 -4.12 1.46 15.27
C PRO A 71 -3.12 2.62 15.39
N HIS A 72 -3.28 3.68 14.59
CA HIS A 72 -2.42 4.87 14.67
C HIS A 72 -2.62 5.63 15.99
N TRP A 73 -3.88 5.79 16.41
CA TRP A 73 -4.20 6.43 17.68
C TRP A 73 -3.72 5.60 18.86
N LEU A 74 -3.94 4.28 18.83
CA LEU A 74 -3.40 3.33 19.81
C LEU A 74 -1.87 3.38 19.89
N GLY A 75 -1.19 3.42 18.75
CA GLY A 75 0.27 3.55 18.67
C GLY A 75 0.79 4.85 19.30
N ARG A 76 0.12 5.98 19.07
CA ARG A 76 0.49 7.27 19.71
C ARG A 76 0.27 7.26 21.21
N LEU A 77 -0.86 6.71 21.68
CA LEU A 77 -1.16 6.59 23.11
C LEU A 77 -0.16 5.65 23.80
N GLY A 78 0.16 4.53 23.15
CA GLY A 78 1.22 3.62 23.58
C GLY A 78 2.57 4.31 23.66
N ALA A 79 2.95 5.10 22.64
CA ALA A 79 4.19 5.85 22.63
C ALA A 79 4.26 6.93 23.73
N LEU A 80 3.15 7.58 24.06
CA LEU A 80 3.07 8.54 25.17
C LEU A 80 3.24 7.84 26.53
N ALA A 81 2.54 6.73 26.74
CA ALA A 81 2.69 5.90 27.94
C ALA A 81 4.09 5.28 28.05
N TRP A 82 4.70 4.95 26.91
CA TRP A 82 6.02 4.35 26.81
C TRP A 82 7.16 5.36 27.05
N ARG A 83 7.03 6.59 26.54
CA ARG A 83 7.97 7.69 26.84
C ARG A 83 8.02 7.98 28.34
N ALA A 84 6.88 7.93 29.03
CA ALA A 84 6.82 8.07 30.48
C ALA A 84 7.50 6.91 31.25
N ARG A 85 7.75 5.77 30.59
CA ARG A 85 8.34 4.56 31.19
C ARG A 85 9.84 4.38 30.87
N LEU A 86 10.30 4.99 29.78
CA LEU A 86 11.69 4.88 29.30
C LEU A 86 12.65 5.94 29.86
N ASP A 87 12.18 6.94 30.59
CA ASP A 87 13.06 7.89 31.29
C ASP A 87 13.96 7.22 32.36
N GLY A 88 13.84 5.90 32.59
CA GLY A 88 14.69 5.12 33.49
C GLY A 88 15.52 3.99 32.88
N ALA A 89 15.43 3.69 31.58
CA ALA A 89 16.11 2.52 30.99
C ALA A 89 17.07 2.89 29.85
N GLY A 90 18.36 2.62 30.06
CA GLY A 90 19.44 2.90 29.13
C GLY A 90 19.25 2.31 27.73
N ARG A 91 19.78 3.03 26.74
CA ARG A 91 19.75 2.69 25.30
C ARG A 91 20.68 1.51 24.98
N ASP A 92 20.17 0.30 25.07
CA ASP A 92 20.74 -0.87 24.40
C ASP A 92 19.95 -1.15 23.11
N GLY A 93 20.61 -1.03 21.96
CA GLY A 93 19.98 -1.16 20.63
C GLY A 93 19.38 -2.55 20.35
N ASP A 94 20.01 -3.62 20.84
CA ASP A 94 19.57 -5.00 20.60
C ASP A 94 18.29 -5.36 21.34
N ARG A 95 18.07 -4.80 22.55
CA ARG A 95 16.80 -4.97 23.28
C ARG A 95 15.65 -4.27 22.58
N ALA A 96 15.91 -3.15 21.90
CA ALA A 96 14.87 -2.41 21.20
C ALA A 96 14.34 -3.16 19.97
N SER A 97 15.20 -3.87 19.22
CA SER A 97 14.77 -4.71 18.09
C SER A 97 13.96 -5.91 18.53
N ASP A 98 14.37 -6.61 19.60
CA ASP A 98 13.62 -7.75 20.13
C ASP A 98 12.25 -7.32 20.67
N LEU A 99 12.19 -6.20 21.39
CA LEU A 99 10.93 -5.62 21.86
C LEU A 99 10.00 -5.23 20.71
N THR A 100 10.54 -4.77 19.59
CA THR A 100 9.75 -4.45 18.39
C THR A 100 9.18 -5.72 17.76
N LEU A 101 9.96 -6.79 17.70
CA LEU A 101 9.52 -8.10 17.20
C LEU A 101 8.41 -8.69 18.09
N GLU A 102 8.56 -8.61 19.41
CA GLU A 102 7.54 -9.05 20.38
C GLU A 102 6.26 -8.21 20.28
N ALA A 103 6.37 -6.88 20.17
CA ALA A 103 5.21 -6.01 19.96
C ALA A 103 4.47 -6.36 18.65
N SER A 104 5.22 -6.70 17.60
CA SER A 104 4.66 -7.15 16.32
C SER A 104 3.92 -8.49 16.46
N TYR A 105 4.43 -9.40 17.30
CA TYR A 105 3.73 -10.64 17.65
C TYR A 105 2.43 -10.42 18.40
N PHE A 106 2.40 -9.51 19.38
CA PHE A 106 1.14 -9.17 20.06
C PHE A 106 0.11 -8.56 19.12
N GLY A 107 0.54 -7.72 18.17
CA GLY A 107 -0.32 -7.23 17.10
C GLY A 107 -0.91 -8.36 16.27
N LEU A 108 -0.08 -9.35 15.88
CA LEU A 108 -0.52 -10.51 15.12
C LEU A 108 -1.42 -11.46 15.91
N LEU A 109 -1.22 -11.62 17.23
CA LEU A 109 -2.16 -12.36 18.08
C LEU A 109 -3.55 -11.72 18.09
N LEU A 110 -3.62 -10.38 18.21
CA LEU A 110 -4.89 -9.66 18.18
C LEU A 110 -5.55 -9.75 16.79
N HIS A 111 -4.75 -9.70 15.72
CA HIS A 111 -5.23 -9.90 14.36
C HIS A 111 -5.84 -11.29 14.17
N HIS A 112 -5.11 -12.35 14.53
CA HIS A 112 -5.59 -13.72 14.41
C HIS A 112 -6.77 -14.05 15.35
N LEU A 113 -6.87 -13.38 16.51
CA LEU A 113 -8.08 -13.40 17.34
C LEU A 113 -9.27 -12.85 16.56
N GLY A 114 -9.09 -11.73 15.85
CA GLY A 114 -10.09 -11.13 14.95
C GLY A 114 -10.50 -12.08 13.80
N ASP A 115 -9.54 -12.72 13.13
CA ASP A 115 -9.84 -13.75 12.11
C ASP A 115 -10.70 -14.87 12.69
N GLY A 116 -10.37 -15.30 13.91
CA GLY A 116 -11.13 -16.28 14.66
C GLY A 116 -12.56 -15.83 14.95
N VAL A 117 -12.75 -14.58 15.37
CA VAL A 117 -14.08 -14.00 15.61
C VAL A 117 -14.90 -13.98 14.32
N ALA A 118 -14.30 -13.57 13.20
CA ALA A 118 -14.96 -13.61 11.90
C ALA A 118 -15.37 -15.03 11.51
N LEU A 119 -14.42 -15.98 11.51
CA LEU A 119 -14.66 -17.42 11.29
C LEU A 119 -15.76 -17.99 12.19
N GLY A 120 -15.79 -17.59 13.46
CA GLY A 120 -16.78 -18.02 14.42
C GLY A 120 -18.18 -17.48 14.14
N ALA A 121 -18.29 -16.22 13.71
CA ALA A 121 -19.56 -15.58 13.37
C ALA A 121 -20.21 -16.22 12.12
N TYR A 122 -19.41 -16.56 11.09
CA TYR A 122 -19.90 -17.17 9.84
C TYR A 122 -20.12 -18.68 9.92
N THR A 123 -19.65 -19.36 10.97
CA THR A 123 -19.83 -20.81 11.16
C THR A 123 -20.67 -21.19 12.39
N GLY A 124 -21.37 -20.20 12.96
CA GLY A 124 -22.30 -20.37 14.09
C GLY A 124 -23.69 -20.86 13.67
N GLU A 125 -24.52 -21.23 14.66
CA GLU A 125 -25.84 -21.85 14.44
C GLU A 125 -26.83 -20.97 13.64
N LEU A 126 -26.69 -19.65 13.71
CA LEU A 126 -27.48 -18.67 12.93
C LEU A 126 -27.26 -18.78 11.41
N HIS A 127 -26.13 -19.35 10.98
CA HIS A 127 -25.71 -19.43 9.57
C HIS A 127 -25.52 -20.89 9.08
N ALA A 128 -25.94 -21.88 9.87
CA ALA A 128 -25.72 -23.31 9.61
C ALA A 128 -26.44 -23.87 8.35
N GLY A 129 -27.32 -23.09 7.72
CA GLY A 129 -28.04 -23.46 6.50
C GLY A 129 -27.33 -23.15 5.18
N HIS A 130 -26.22 -22.39 5.20
CA HIS A 130 -25.52 -21.93 3.99
C HIS A 130 -24.01 -22.23 4.06
N SER A 131 -23.43 -22.73 2.97
CA SER A 131 -21.99 -23.01 2.90
C SER A 131 -21.19 -21.73 2.64
N HIS A 132 -20.49 -21.21 3.66
CA HIS A 132 -19.61 -20.03 3.56
C HIS A 132 -18.18 -20.42 3.13
N GLY A 133 -18.07 -21.37 2.19
CA GLY A 133 -16.79 -21.94 1.76
C GLY A 133 -15.87 -20.91 1.09
N ASP A 134 -16.45 -19.88 0.51
CA ASP A 134 -15.80 -18.71 -0.08
C ASP A 134 -15.08 -17.84 0.95
N ILE A 135 -15.77 -17.43 2.02
CA ILE A 135 -15.19 -16.65 3.12
C ILE A 135 -14.11 -17.49 3.81
N MET A 136 -14.35 -18.78 4.03
CA MET A 136 -13.39 -19.70 4.64
C MET A 136 -12.13 -19.87 3.79
N ALA A 137 -12.27 -20.03 2.47
CA ALA A 137 -11.16 -20.14 1.53
C ALA A 137 -10.35 -18.83 1.47
N ALA A 138 -11.04 -17.69 1.46
CA ALA A 138 -10.39 -16.40 1.39
C ALA A 138 -9.71 -16.01 2.72
N ILE A 139 -10.26 -16.44 3.86
CA ILE A 139 -9.60 -16.34 5.15
C ILE A 139 -8.34 -17.22 5.20
N THR A 140 -8.44 -18.46 4.72
CA THR A 140 -7.29 -19.37 4.57
C THR A 140 -6.20 -18.77 3.68
N ALA A 141 -6.59 -18.16 2.56
CA ALA A 141 -5.66 -17.61 1.56
C ALA A 141 -4.78 -16.49 2.11
N HIS A 142 -5.26 -15.65 3.03
CA HIS A 142 -4.42 -14.62 3.64
C HIS A 142 -3.70 -15.09 4.92
N ALA A 143 -4.30 -15.98 5.72
CA ALA A 143 -3.72 -16.45 6.97
C ALA A 143 -2.43 -17.25 6.78
N VAL A 144 -2.36 -18.09 5.73
CA VAL A 144 -1.17 -18.92 5.42
C VAL A 144 0.09 -18.06 5.21
N PRO A 145 0.09 -17.03 4.33
CA PRO A 145 1.20 -16.09 4.19
C PRO A 145 1.63 -15.39 5.48
N VAL A 146 0.68 -14.88 6.26
CA VAL A 146 0.95 -14.10 7.48
C VAL A 146 1.70 -14.98 8.49
N VAL A 147 1.21 -16.20 8.71
CA VAL A 147 1.87 -17.18 9.57
C VAL A 147 3.25 -17.54 9.03
N ALA A 148 3.42 -17.71 7.72
CA ALA A 148 4.71 -18.03 7.11
C ALA A 148 5.77 -16.93 7.32
N ILE A 149 5.39 -15.67 7.10
CA ILE A 149 6.27 -14.51 7.33
C ILE A 149 6.66 -14.45 8.81
N MET A 150 5.71 -14.68 9.70
CA MET A 150 5.95 -14.64 11.15
C MET A 150 6.90 -15.75 11.61
N VAL A 151 6.63 -16.98 11.18
CA VAL A 151 7.47 -18.14 11.48
C VAL A 151 8.88 -17.93 10.95
N LEU A 152 9.03 -17.38 9.75
CA LEU A 152 10.35 -17.05 9.21
C LEU A 152 11.08 -15.99 10.04
N ALA A 153 10.39 -14.92 10.45
CA ALA A 153 10.97 -13.85 11.24
C ALA A 153 11.51 -14.39 12.58
N PHE A 154 10.68 -15.13 13.33
CA PHE A 154 11.08 -15.70 14.61
C PHE A 154 12.10 -16.84 14.47
N ASP A 155 12.04 -17.64 13.40
CA ASP A 155 13.06 -18.66 13.13
C ASP A 155 14.43 -18.02 12.90
N SER A 156 14.47 -16.88 12.20
CA SER A 156 15.72 -16.20 11.86
C SER A 156 16.37 -15.47 13.02
N VAL A 157 15.59 -14.97 13.98
CA VAL A 157 16.09 -14.15 15.11
C VAL A 157 16.20 -14.97 16.39
N GLN A 158 15.16 -15.73 16.74
CA GLN A 158 15.03 -16.44 18.02
C GLN A 158 15.08 -17.98 17.89
N GLY A 159 15.20 -18.50 16.66
CA GLY A 159 15.31 -19.92 16.36
C GLY A 159 13.98 -20.67 16.22
N ARG A 160 14.06 -21.88 15.66
CA ARG A 160 12.91 -22.75 15.31
C ARG A 160 11.93 -22.99 16.46
N GLY A 161 12.44 -23.20 17.67
CA GLY A 161 11.60 -23.47 18.84
C GLY A 161 10.68 -22.29 19.17
N SER A 162 11.21 -21.06 19.12
CA SER A 162 10.41 -19.86 19.29
C SER A 162 9.38 -19.73 18.16
N ALA A 163 9.79 -19.90 16.90
CA ALA A 163 8.89 -19.81 15.75
C ALA A 163 7.68 -20.76 15.85
N LEU A 164 7.92 -22.02 16.23
CA LEU A 164 6.86 -23.02 16.42
C LEU A 164 5.94 -22.66 17.59
N PHE A 165 6.50 -22.21 18.71
CA PHE A 165 5.70 -21.76 19.86
C PHE A 165 4.81 -20.56 19.51
N ARG A 166 5.33 -19.61 18.73
CA ARG A 166 4.59 -18.44 18.27
C ARG A 166 3.45 -18.82 17.33
N ALA A 167 3.70 -19.72 16.36
CA ALA A 167 2.67 -20.26 15.47
C ALA A 167 1.56 -20.97 16.25
N PHE A 168 1.92 -21.77 17.25
CA PHE A 168 0.95 -22.39 18.15
C PHE A 168 0.10 -21.35 18.90
N GLY A 169 0.72 -20.28 19.39
CA GLY A 169 0.00 -19.17 20.01
C GLY A 169 -0.98 -18.46 19.06
N LEU A 170 -0.63 -18.32 17.77
CA LEU A 170 -1.56 -17.77 16.76
C LEU A 170 -2.78 -18.68 16.56
N ALA A 171 -2.57 -20.01 16.47
CA ALA A 171 -3.69 -20.96 16.38
C ALA A 171 -4.60 -20.87 17.61
N LEU A 172 -4.03 -20.77 18.81
CA LEU A 172 -4.82 -20.59 20.04
C LEU A 172 -5.60 -19.27 20.04
N ALA A 173 -5.01 -18.18 19.56
CA ALA A 173 -5.70 -16.90 19.45
C ALA A 173 -6.89 -16.98 18.48
N SER A 174 -6.72 -17.56 17.29
CA SER A 174 -7.84 -17.78 16.36
C SER A 174 -8.91 -18.69 16.93
N ILE A 175 -8.54 -19.79 17.59
CA ILE A 175 -9.52 -20.66 18.25
C ILE A 175 -10.28 -19.91 19.36
N ALA A 176 -9.58 -19.14 20.19
CA ALA A 176 -10.19 -18.31 21.21
C ALA A 176 -11.18 -17.30 20.60
N GLY A 177 -10.86 -16.73 19.44
CA GLY A 177 -11.76 -15.85 18.68
C GLY A 177 -13.03 -16.56 18.22
N ILE A 178 -12.92 -17.79 17.72
CA ILE A 178 -14.07 -18.61 17.31
C ILE A 178 -15.00 -18.85 18.50
N TYR A 179 -14.44 -19.25 19.64
CA TYR A 179 -15.22 -19.46 20.87
C TYR A 179 -15.85 -18.16 21.37
N PHE A 180 -15.10 -17.05 21.35
CA PHE A 180 -15.60 -15.74 21.74
C PHE A 180 -16.80 -15.33 20.89
N ALA A 181 -16.71 -15.42 19.57
CA ALA A 181 -17.82 -15.11 18.67
C ALA A 181 -19.08 -15.94 18.95
N ASN A 182 -18.92 -17.23 19.21
CA ASN A 182 -20.05 -18.13 19.50
C ASN A 182 -20.62 -17.94 20.92
N SER A 183 -19.93 -17.20 21.80
CA SER A 183 -20.42 -16.83 23.14
C SER A 183 -21.22 -15.53 23.15
N ILE A 184 -21.17 -14.74 22.06
CA ILE A 184 -21.89 -13.47 21.95
C ILE A 184 -23.40 -13.76 21.80
N PRO A 185 -24.28 -13.16 22.62
CA PRO A 185 -25.72 -13.32 22.47
C PRO A 185 -26.20 -12.85 21.09
N THR A 186 -27.13 -13.59 20.49
CA THR A 186 -27.66 -13.29 19.13
C THR A 186 -28.19 -11.86 19.02
N ALA A 187 -28.90 -11.36 20.05
CA ALA A 187 -29.40 -9.99 20.10
C ALA A 187 -28.28 -8.92 20.01
N PHE A 188 -27.11 -9.20 20.59
CA PHE A 188 -25.96 -8.31 20.47
C PHE A 188 -25.36 -8.38 19.06
N ALA A 189 -25.23 -9.59 18.51
CA ALA A 189 -24.71 -9.80 17.16
C ALA A 189 -25.58 -9.13 16.09
N GLU A 190 -26.90 -9.20 16.21
CA GLU A 190 -27.85 -8.52 15.30
C GLU A 190 -27.69 -6.99 15.36
N THR A 191 -27.41 -6.43 16.54
CA THR A 191 -27.28 -4.98 16.73
C THR A 191 -25.91 -4.45 16.28
N TRP A 192 -24.83 -5.20 16.55
CA TRP A 192 -23.45 -4.73 16.39
C TRP A 192 -22.67 -5.42 15.28
N GLY A 193 -23.20 -6.48 14.67
CA GLY A 193 -22.53 -7.28 13.64
C GLY A 193 -21.98 -6.43 12.50
N GLY A 194 -22.82 -5.56 11.93
CA GLY A 194 -22.39 -4.65 10.86
C GLY A 194 -21.24 -3.71 11.27
N TRP A 195 -21.24 -3.22 12.52
CA TRP A 195 -20.17 -2.37 13.04
C TRP A 195 -18.87 -3.14 13.23
N ILE A 196 -18.96 -4.38 13.73
CA ILE A 196 -17.81 -5.26 13.88
C ILE A 196 -17.20 -5.54 12.51
N THR A 197 -18.01 -5.95 11.52
CA THR A 197 -17.55 -6.22 10.14
C THR A 197 -16.92 -4.97 9.49
N ALA A 198 -17.51 -3.79 9.69
CA ALA A 198 -16.95 -2.52 9.20
C ALA A 198 -15.56 -2.22 9.82
N VAL A 199 -15.43 -2.34 11.14
CA VAL A 199 -14.16 -2.10 11.85
C VAL A 199 -13.10 -3.12 11.44
N VAL A 200 -13.46 -4.40 11.35
CA VAL A 200 -12.56 -5.47 10.89
C VAL A 200 -12.08 -5.21 9.45
N SER A 201 -12.99 -4.81 8.56
CA SER A 201 -12.66 -4.41 7.19
C SER A 201 -11.61 -3.28 7.16
N GLY A 202 -11.81 -2.22 7.97
CA GLY A 202 -10.84 -1.13 8.12
C GLY A 202 -9.48 -1.56 8.70
N LEU A 203 -9.47 -2.47 9.68
CA LEU A 203 -8.25 -3.02 10.27
C LEU A 203 -7.46 -3.86 9.25
N LEU A 204 -8.14 -4.65 8.42
CA LEU A 204 -7.48 -5.40 7.34
C LEU A 204 -6.84 -4.47 6.32
N VAL A 205 -7.53 -3.40 5.91
CA VAL A 205 -6.94 -2.37 5.03
C VAL A 205 -5.74 -1.68 5.69
N HIS A 206 -5.81 -1.39 6.99
CA HIS A 206 -4.66 -0.82 7.73
C HIS A 206 -3.42 -1.73 7.65
N VAL A 207 -3.59 -3.02 7.97
CA VAL A 207 -2.48 -3.98 7.96
C VAL A 207 -1.90 -4.12 6.56
N VAL A 208 -2.76 -4.27 5.56
CA VAL A 208 -2.39 -4.37 4.14
C VAL A 208 -1.63 -3.13 3.65
N THR A 209 -2.11 -1.93 3.99
CA THR A 209 -1.47 -0.68 3.55
C THR A 209 -0.10 -0.44 4.20
N HIS A 210 0.13 -0.98 5.40
CA HIS A 210 1.43 -0.93 6.06
C HIS A 210 2.47 -1.79 5.32
N ASP A 211 2.06 -2.93 4.78
CA ASP A 211 2.93 -3.86 4.04
C ASP A 211 3.24 -3.43 2.60
N LEU A 212 2.41 -2.58 1.98
CA LEU A 212 2.64 -2.01 0.62
C LEU A 212 3.96 -1.24 0.51
N LEU A 213 4.48 -0.71 1.63
CA LEU A 213 5.68 0.13 1.64
C LEU A 213 6.98 -0.68 1.74
N ALA A 214 6.91 -2.00 1.90
CA ALA A 214 8.08 -2.81 2.20
C ALA A 214 8.56 -3.63 0.98
N GLN A 215 9.58 -3.07 0.31
CA GLN A 215 10.48 -3.66 -0.70
C GLN A 215 9.85 -4.05 -2.05
N SER A 216 10.07 -3.23 -3.08
CA SER A 216 9.70 -3.54 -4.47
C SER A 216 10.67 -4.53 -5.12
N PRO A 217 10.18 -5.50 -5.93
CA PRO A 217 11.04 -6.45 -6.65
C PRO A 217 12.00 -5.74 -7.61
N THR A 218 13.28 -6.14 -7.57
CA THR A 218 14.36 -5.50 -8.32
C THR A 218 14.68 -6.16 -9.66
N THR A 219 14.21 -7.40 -9.89
CA THR A 219 14.48 -8.15 -11.13
C THR A 219 13.22 -8.34 -11.97
N PRO A 220 13.33 -8.40 -13.32
CA PRO A 220 12.18 -8.59 -14.20
C PRO A 220 11.37 -9.86 -13.91
N ARG A 221 12.06 -10.97 -13.60
CA ARG A 221 11.40 -12.24 -13.24
C ARG A 221 10.62 -12.14 -11.92
N ALA A 222 11.19 -11.46 -10.92
CA ALA A 222 10.50 -11.25 -9.65
C ALA A 222 9.23 -10.42 -9.84
N ARG A 223 9.28 -9.39 -10.70
CA ARG A 223 8.15 -8.52 -11.03
C ARG A 223 7.02 -9.25 -11.75
N THR A 224 7.33 -10.06 -12.76
CA THR A 224 6.30 -10.87 -13.45
C THR A 224 5.64 -11.86 -12.49
N LEU A 225 6.43 -12.46 -11.60
CA LEU A 225 5.92 -13.37 -10.60
C LEU A 225 5.03 -12.62 -9.59
N ASP A 226 5.42 -11.41 -9.19
CA ASP A 226 4.64 -10.55 -8.30
C ASP A 226 3.25 -10.24 -8.87
N VAL A 227 3.17 -9.90 -10.16
CA VAL A 227 1.89 -9.67 -10.86
C VAL A 227 1.03 -10.93 -10.93
N VAL A 228 1.63 -12.08 -11.27
CA VAL A 228 0.89 -13.36 -11.32
C VAL A 228 0.35 -13.72 -9.94
N VAL A 229 1.14 -13.52 -8.90
CA VAL A 229 0.77 -13.84 -7.53
C VAL A 229 -0.25 -12.84 -6.98
N ALA A 230 -0.16 -11.56 -7.34
CA ALA A 230 -1.18 -10.56 -7.08
C ALA A 230 -2.53 -10.95 -7.71
N ALA A 231 -2.51 -11.35 -8.99
CA ALA A 231 -3.71 -11.79 -9.70
C ALA A 231 -4.29 -13.06 -9.06
N ALA A 232 -3.43 -14.02 -8.67
CA ALA A 232 -3.86 -15.23 -7.98
C ALA A 232 -4.50 -14.92 -6.62
N GLY A 233 -3.90 -14.04 -5.82
CA GLY A 233 -4.44 -13.62 -4.53
C GLY A 233 -5.81 -12.96 -4.68
N PHE A 234 -5.94 -11.99 -5.59
CA PHE A 234 -7.23 -11.36 -5.90
C PHE A 234 -8.27 -12.38 -6.40
N ALA A 235 -7.88 -13.30 -7.30
CA ALA A 235 -8.77 -14.32 -7.83
C ALA A 235 -9.33 -15.26 -6.75
N THR A 236 -8.60 -15.51 -5.66
CA THR A 236 -9.13 -16.33 -4.55
C THR A 236 -10.41 -15.75 -3.94
N SER A 237 -10.57 -14.41 -3.96
CA SER A 237 -11.78 -13.76 -3.45
C SER A 237 -12.96 -13.81 -4.43
N LEU A 238 -12.69 -14.07 -5.72
CA LEU A 238 -13.69 -14.20 -6.78
C LEU A 238 -14.16 -15.64 -6.98
N ILE A 239 -13.26 -16.62 -6.81
CA ILE A 239 -13.55 -18.05 -7.04
C ILE A 239 -14.67 -18.55 -6.11
N GLY A 240 -14.80 -17.95 -4.92
CA GLY A 240 -15.83 -18.26 -3.94
C GLY A 240 -17.28 -18.10 -4.44
N GLY A 241 -17.56 -17.18 -5.37
CA GLY A 241 -18.92 -16.93 -5.87
C GLY A 241 -19.40 -17.88 -6.98
N SER A 242 -18.51 -18.72 -7.52
CA SER A 242 -18.78 -19.52 -8.73
C SER A 242 -19.36 -20.92 -8.45
N GLY A 243 -19.45 -21.30 -7.18
CA GLY A 243 -19.96 -22.61 -6.76
C GLY A 243 -21.17 -22.47 -5.85
N HIS A 244 -22.36 -22.61 -6.46
CA HIS A 244 -23.67 -22.93 -5.87
C HIS A 244 -24.69 -21.77 -5.85
N HIS A 245 -25.80 -22.01 -6.56
CA HIS A 245 -26.93 -21.11 -6.75
C HIS A 245 -27.63 -20.77 -5.42
N HIS A 246 -27.65 -19.49 -5.05
CA HIS A 246 -28.66 -18.91 -4.15
C HIS A 246 -29.13 -17.55 -4.70
N GLU A 247 -30.42 -17.26 -4.51
CA GLU A 247 -31.19 -16.28 -5.30
C GLU A 247 -31.09 -14.81 -4.86
N ASP A 248 -30.38 -14.43 -3.78
CA ASP A 248 -30.48 -13.03 -3.28
C ASP A 248 -29.16 -12.32 -2.90
N THR A 249 -28.00 -12.98 -2.95
CA THR A 249 -26.67 -12.36 -2.70
C THR A 249 -25.65 -12.36 -3.86
N PRO A 250 -25.76 -13.18 -4.94
CA PRO A 250 -24.76 -13.16 -6.01
C PRO A 250 -24.86 -11.93 -6.91
N GLU A 251 -25.98 -11.20 -6.92
CA GLU A 251 -26.14 -10.02 -7.79
C GLU A 251 -25.16 -8.91 -7.42
N THR A 252 -25.01 -8.56 -6.14
CA THR A 252 -24.13 -7.45 -5.72
C THR A 252 -22.65 -7.77 -5.99
N GLN A 253 -22.20 -8.99 -5.67
CA GLN A 253 -20.81 -9.40 -5.93
C GLN A 253 -20.49 -9.48 -7.42
N ALA A 254 -21.39 -10.06 -8.22
CA ALA A 254 -21.25 -10.09 -9.67
C ALA A 254 -21.28 -8.68 -10.25
N HIS A 255 -22.14 -7.79 -9.74
CA HIS A 255 -22.22 -6.40 -10.19
C HIS A 255 -20.94 -5.63 -9.87
N ILE A 256 -20.38 -5.79 -8.66
CA ILE A 256 -19.09 -5.17 -8.29
C ILE A 256 -17.97 -5.73 -9.17
N ALA A 257 -17.94 -7.05 -9.42
CA ALA A 257 -16.93 -7.67 -10.29
C ALA A 257 -17.04 -7.19 -11.75
N ASP A 258 -18.25 -7.09 -12.28
CA ASP A 258 -18.53 -6.58 -13.61
C ASP A 258 -18.20 -5.08 -13.72
N ALA A 259 -18.57 -4.28 -12.71
CA ALA A 259 -18.21 -2.86 -12.62
C ALA A 259 -16.69 -2.69 -12.57
N LEU A 260 -15.99 -3.46 -11.73
CA LEU A 260 -14.52 -3.47 -11.66
C LEU A 260 -13.90 -3.82 -13.00
N LEU A 261 -14.39 -4.87 -13.68
CA LEU A 261 -13.86 -5.30 -14.96
C LEU A 261 -14.14 -4.26 -16.05
N ALA A 262 -15.36 -3.73 -16.11
CA ALA A 262 -15.75 -2.69 -17.06
C ALA A 262 -14.90 -1.44 -16.87
N LEU A 263 -14.76 -0.96 -15.63
CA LEU A 263 -13.99 0.21 -15.30
C LEU A 263 -12.48 -0.02 -15.54
N ALA A 264 -11.97 -1.21 -15.22
CA ALA A 264 -10.59 -1.57 -15.53
C ALA A 264 -10.33 -1.57 -17.04
N LEU A 265 -11.23 -2.15 -17.85
CA LEU A 265 -11.09 -2.19 -19.31
C LEU A 265 -11.22 -0.80 -19.94
N ASP A 266 -12.11 0.05 -19.41
CA ASP A 266 -12.32 1.41 -19.90
C ASP A 266 -11.13 2.34 -19.57
N THR A 267 -10.57 2.19 -18.36
CA THR A 267 -9.48 3.06 -17.87
C THR A 267 -8.08 2.57 -18.26
N ALA A 268 -7.89 1.27 -18.44
CA ALA A 268 -6.61 0.66 -18.84
C ALA A 268 -5.93 1.33 -20.04
N PRO A 269 -6.57 1.57 -21.20
CA PRO A 269 -5.89 2.14 -22.36
C PRO A 269 -5.33 3.54 -22.07
N LEU A 270 -6.07 4.37 -21.34
CA LEU A 270 -5.64 5.72 -20.96
C LEU A 270 -4.56 5.70 -19.89
N LEU A 271 -4.66 4.81 -18.89
CA LEU A 271 -3.63 4.61 -17.89
C LEU A 271 -2.32 4.14 -18.53
N LEU A 272 -2.38 3.14 -19.40
CA LEU A 272 -1.22 2.64 -20.15
C LEU A 272 -0.63 3.73 -21.04
N LEU A 273 -1.47 4.54 -21.69
CA LEU A 273 -1.02 5.68 -22.50
C LEU A 273 -0.30 6.73 -21.64
N GLY A 274 -0.86 7.09 -20.48
CA GLY A 274 -0.24 8.01 -19.53
C GLY A 274 1.12 7.52 -19.06
N LEU A 275 1.18 6.25 -18.61
CA LEU A 275 2.43 5.59 -18.21
C LEU A 275 3.44 5.54 -19.37
N ALA A 276 3.00 5.27 -20.60
CA ALA A 276 3.84 5.28 -21.79
C ALA A 276 4.39 6.68 -22.09
N LEU A 277 3.56 7.73 -22.04
CA LEU A 277 4.02 9.11 -22.22
C LEU A 277 5.02 9.50 -21.12
N GLY A 278 4.75 9.18 -19.86
CA GLY A 278 5.67 9.44 -18.74
C GLY A 278 7.00 8.71 -18.90
N ALA A 279 6.97 7.45 -19.36
CA ALA A 279 8.17 6.67 -19.67
C ALA A 279 8.95 7.23 -20.86
N LEU A 280 8.25 7.71 -21.89
CA LEU A 280 8.83 8.32 -23.07
C LEU A 280 9.55 9.64 -22.70
N LEU A 281 8.91 10.47 -21.87
CA LEU A 281 9.53 11.68 -21.33
C LEU A 281 10.78 11.38 -20.49
N GLN A 282 10.78 10.32 -19.68
CA GLN A 282 11.97 9.87 -18.96
C GLN A 282 13.06 9.35 -19.91
N ALA A 283 12.66 8.62 -20.96
CA ALA A 283 13.57 8.10 -21.99
C ALA A 283 14.21 9.22 -22.83
N PHE A 284 13.53 10.35 -23.02
CA PHE A 284 14.10 11.53 -23.68
C PHE A 284 14.82 12.49 -22.71
N GLY A 285 14.33 12.60 -21.47
CA GLY A 285 14.68 13.64 -20.50
C GLY A 285 15.94 13.42 -19.66
N ALA A 286 16.72 12.34 -19.88
CA ALA A 286 17.95 12.08 -19.10
C ALA A 286 19.13 13.04 -19.39
N ARG A 287 18.88 14.16 -20.07
CA ARG A 287 19.78 15.29 -20.04
C ARG A 287 19.15 16.31 -19.10
N LEU A 288 19.58 16.33 -17.84
CA LEU A 288 19.55 17.60 -17.13
C LEU A 288 20.29 18.58 -18.06
N PRO A 289 19.68 19.69 -18.51
CA PRO A 289 20.50 20.83 -18.84
C PRO A 289 21.22 21.11 -17.53
N GLY A 290 22.49 20.73 -17.45
CA GLY A 290 23.35 21.26 -16.42
C GLY A 290 23.15 22.76 -16.51
N ALA A 291 22.59 23.37 -15.47
CA ALA A 291 22.60 24.81 -15.37
C ALA A 291 24.07 25.18 -15.60
N PRO A 292 24.40 25.93 -16.68
CA PRO A 292 25.78 26.25 -16.95
C PRO A 292 26.36 26.88 -15.67
N PRO A 293 27.56 26.46 -15.25
CA PRO A 293 28.22 27.05 -14.09
C PRO A 293 28.45 28.53 -14.43
N GLY A 294 27.56 29.39 -13.95
CA GLY A 294 27.52 30.79 -14.41
C GLY A 294 26.16 31.47 -14.49
N SER A 295 25.03 30.81 -14.22
CA SER A 295 23.73 31.54 -14.09
C SER A 295 23.61 32.36 -12.79
N ARG A 296 24.65 33.12 -12.45
CA ARG A 296 24.65 34.17 -11.42
C ARG A 296 24.03 35.48 -11.88
N GLY A 297 23.43 35.55 -13.06
CA GLY A 297 22.83 36.81 -13.50
C GLY A 297 22.02 36.66 -14.77
N VAL A 298 20.71 36.49 -14.63
CA VAL A 298 19.73 37.30 -15.38
C VAL A 298 18.51 37.47 -14.47
N ALA A 299 18.49 38.61 -13.76
CA ALA A 299 17.34 39.29 -13.18
C ALA A 299 15.98 38.56 -13.26
N ARG A 300 15.73 37.58 -12.39
CA ARG A 300 14.38 37.09 -12.11
C ARG A 300 14.31 36.82 -10.62
N GLY A 301 13.52 37.62 -9.89
CA GLY A 301 13.34 37.48 -8.45
C GLY A 301 12.74 36.11 -8.07
N VAL A 302 12.50 35.90 -6.78
CA VAL A 302 11.98 34.65 -6.18
C VAL A 302 10.86 33.98 -7.00
N GLY A 303 9.97 34.76 -7.62
CA GLY A 303 8.91 34.25 -8.49
C GLY A 303 9.38 33.62 -9.80
N GLY A 304 10.41 34.15 -10.46
CA GLY A 304 10.91 33.54 -11.69
C GLY A 304 11.62 32.21 -11.44
N ASP A 305 12.25 32.06 -10.27
CA ASP A 305 12.86 30.80 -9.84
C ASP A 305 11.81 29.77 -9.43
N ALA A 306 10.77 30.19 -8.68
CA ALA A 306 9.62 29.36 -8.36
C ALA A 306 8.92 28.81 -9.62
N LEU A 307 8.64 29.69 -10.59
CA LEU A 307 8.00 29.30 -11.86
C LEU A 307 8.89 28.36 -12.68
N ARG A 308 10.21 28.60 -12.73
CA ARG A 308 11.14 27.69 -13.40
C ARG A 308 11.19 26.33 -12.72
N GLY A 309 11.26 26.29 -11.40
CA GLY A 309 11.19 25.05 -10.63
C GLY A 309 9.94 24.26 -10.98
N ALA A 310 8.78 24.93 -10.92
CA ALA A 310 7.49 24.32 -11.24
C ALA A 310 7.41 23.81 -12.68
N LEU A 311 7.85 24.59 -13.68
CA LEU A 311 7.85 24.18 -15.08
C LEU A 311 8.87 23.08 -15.42
N LEU A 312 9.99 23.03 -14.70
CA LEU A 312 10.98 21.95 -14.85
C LEU A 312 10.52 20.66 -14.17
N GLY A 313 9.73 20.78 -13.10
CA GLY A 313 9.12 19.66 -12.40
C GLY A 313 7.92 19.12 -13.16
N ALA A 314 7.03 19.99 -13.63
CA ALA A 314 5.69 19.60 -14.06
C ALA A 314 5.64 18.48 -15.12
N PRO A 315 6.41 18.55 -16.22
CA PRO A 315 6.38 17.49 -17.23
C PRO A 315 7.07 16.20 -16.77
N ARG A 316 7.84 16.24 -15.68
CA ARG A 316 8.65 15.13 -15.21
C ARG A 316 7.90 14.41 -14.11
N ALA A 317 7.15 13.40 -14.49
CA ALA A 317 6.61 12.38 -13.60
C ALA A 317 7.75 11.68 -12.84
N LEU A 318 8.19 12.31 -11.76
CA LEU A 318 9.21 11.78 -10.89
C LEU A 318 8.51 11.20 -9.67
N PRO A 319 8.76 9.93 -9.33
CA PRO A 319 8.21 9.36 -8.12
C PRO A 319 8.78 10.10 -6.91
N SER A 320 8.00 10.21 -5.84
CA SER A 320 8.39 10.86 -4.58
C SER A 320 9.78 10.44 -4.08
N GLN A 321 10.12 9.17 -4.27
CA GLN A 321 11.42 8.57 -3.93
C GLN A 321 12.61 9.15 -4.73
N ARG A 322 12.39 9.61 -5.98
CA ARG A 322 13.41 10.20 -6.85
C ARG A 322 13.40 11.72 -6.86
N VAL A 323 12.28 12.36 -6.52
CA VAL A 323 12.21 13.82 -6.45
C VAL A 323 13.11 14.35 -5.34
N LEU A 324 13.12 13.72 -4.17
CA LEU A 324 13.87 14.22 -3.02
C LEU A 324 15.41 14.20 -3.25
N PRO A 325 16.03 13.09 -3.69
CA PRO A 325 17.47 13.08 -4.00
C PRO A 325 17.87 14.04 -5.12
N LEU A 326 16.98 14.23 -6.12
CA LEU A 326 17.24 15.14 -7.23
C LEU A 326 17.13 16.62 -6.80
N SER A 327 16.17 16.93 -5.92
CA SER A 327 16.01 18.26 -5.31
C SER A 327 17.20 18.59 -4.41
N GLU A 328 17.69 17.62 -3.65
CA GLU A 328 18.92 17.72 -2.86
C GLU A 328 20.15 17.98 -3.75
N ALA A 329 20.25 17.29 -4.90
CA ALA A 329 21.33 17.53 -5.86
C ALA A 329 21.26 18.93 -6.48
N LEU A 330 20.06 19.46 -6.77
CA LEU A 330 19.88 20.84 -7.23
C LEU A 330 20.29 21.85 -6.14
N HIS A 331 19.90 21.59 -4.89
CA HIS A 331 20.27 22.42 -3.75
C HIS A 331 21.79 22.47 -3.55
N ARG A 332 22.47 21.32 -3.56
CA ARG A 332 23.94 21.22 -3.44
C ARG A 332 24.69 21.90 -4.57
N ARG A 333 24.11 21.94 -5.78
CA ARG A 333 24.65 22.68 -6.93
C ARG A 333 24.41 24.19 -6.86
N GLY A 334 23.86 24.70 -5.76
CA GLY A 334 23.62 26.12 -5.53
C GLY A 334 22.38 26.67 -6.24
N ALA A 335 21.41 25.83 -6.61
CA ALA A 335 20.14 26.32 -7.14
C ALA A 335 19.36 27.10 -6.07
N ALA A 336 18.63 28.14 -6.49
CA ALA A 336 17.83 28.96 -5.59
C ALA A 336 16.79 28.13 -4.81
N PRO A 337 16.54 28.41 -3.52
CA PRO A 337 15.56 27.66 -2.72
C PRO A 337 14.16 27.61 -3.35
N ALA A 338 13.72 28.70 -3.99
CA ALA A 338 12.45 28.76 -4.73
C ALA A 338 12.42 27.78 -5.92
N LEU A 339 13.52 27.63 -6.64
CA LEU A 339 13.62 26.69 -7.77
C LEU A 339 13.55 25.26 -7.26
N VAL A 340 14.29 24.94 -6.20
CA VAL A 340 14.29 23.60 -5.59
C VAL A 340 12.90 23.25 -5.06
N ALA A 341 12.25 24.17 -4.34
CA ALA A 341 10.91 23.97 -3.80
C ALA A 341 9.85 23.82 -4.92
N GLY A 342 9.89 24.67 -5.95
CA GLY A 342 8.97 24.58 -7.08
C GLY A 342 9.12 23.26 -7.83
N PHE A 343 10.35 22.79 -8.02
CA PHE A 343 10.63 21.49 -8.62
C PHE A 343 10.14 20.33 -7.75
N LEU A 344 10.43 20.38 -6.44
CA LEU A 344 10.06 19.36 -5.46
C LEU A 344 8.54 19.16 -5.37
N LEU A 345 7.76 20.24 -5.44
CA LEU A 345 6.30 20.18 -5.38
C LEU A 345 5.66 19.83 -6.73
N ALA A 346 6.18 20.37 -7.85
CA ALA A 346 5.55 20.18 -9.16
C ALA A 346 5.81 18.79 -9.76
N ALA A 347 7.01 18.24 -9.57
CA ALA A 347 7.42 16.98 -10.20
C ALA A 347 6.56 15.75 -9.85
N PRO A 348 6.09 15.54 -8.59
CA PRO A 348 5.24 14.40 -8.27
C PRO A 348 3.76 14.61 -8.64
N GLU A 349 3.27 15.86 -8.76
CA GLU A 349 1.83 16.14 -8.87
C GLU A 349 1.34 16.42 -10.29
N LEU A 350 2.22 16.89 -11.18
CA LEU A 350 1.83 17.46 -12.48
C LEU A 350 2.21 16.58 -13.68
N GLY A 351 2.54 15.31 -13.44
CA GLY A 351 2.87 14.35 -14.47
C GLY A 351 1.77 14.20 -15.53
N ILE A 352 2.19 13.90 -16.77
CA ILE A 352 1.26 13.80 -17.91
C ILE A 352 0.26 12.66 -17.70
N GLU A 353 0.66 11.56 -17.08
CA GLU A 353 -0.21 10.46 -16.71
C GLU A 353 -1.38 10.91 -15.82
N THR A 354 -1.09 11.75 -14.82
CA THR A 354 -2.10 12.29 -13.90
C THR A 354 -3.05 13.25 -14.61
N PHE A 355 -2.51 14.07 -15.53
CA PHE A 355 -3.32 14.98 -16.33
C PHE A 355 -4.25 14.26 -17.32
N VAL A 356 -3.74 13.25 -18.04
CA VAL A 356 -4.54 12.42 -18.95
C VAL A 356 -5.67 11.73 -18.20
N LEU A 357 -5.38 11.17 -17.03
CA LEU A 357 -6.39 10.52 -16.19
C LEU A 357 -7.44 11.52 -15.69
N SER A 358 -7.02 12.73 -15.31
CA SER A 358 -7.93 13.81 -14.90
C SER A 358 -8.82 14.25 -16.05
N ALA A 359 -8.27 14.38 -17.25
CA ALA A 359 -9.00 14.81 -18.44
C ALA A 359 -10.06 13.77 -18.84
N HIS A 360 -9.78 12.49 -18.62
CA HIS A 360 -10.73 11.42 -18.86
C HIS A 360 -11.88 11.43 -17.85
N PHE A 361 -11.58 11.42 -16.55
CA PHE A 361 -12.64 11.30 -15.52
C PHE A 361 -13.40 12.60 -15.23
N LEU A 362 -12.71 13.74 -15.22
CA LEU A 362 -13.33 15.03 -14.90
C LEU A 362 -13.67 15.85 -16.15
N GLY A 363 -13.24 15.42 -17.33
CA GLY A 363 -13.30 16.22 -18.55
C GLY A 363 -12.17 17.26 -18.62
N TRP A 364 -11.87 17.69 -19.85
CA TRP A 364 -10.82 18.67 -20.15
C TRP A 364 -10.91 19.98 -19.34
N PRO A 365 -12.08 20.58 -19.10
CA PRO A 365 -12.17 21.83 -18.33
C PRO A 365 -11.69 21.67 -16.88
N LEU A 366 -12.18 20.65 -16.18
CA LEU A 366 -11.83 20.41 -14.77
C LEU A 366 -10.40 19.90 -14.62
N ALA A 367 -9.89 19.12 -15.59
CA ALA A 367 -8.48 18.73 -15.62
C ALA A 367 -7.55 19.95 -15.78
N GLY A 368 -7.93 20.91 -16.62
CA GLY A 368 -7.22 22.20 -16.74
C GLY A 368 -7.23 23.00 -15.44
N VAL A 369 -8.38 23.07 -14.75
CA VAL A 369 -8.50 23.72 -13.43
C VAL A 369 -7.61 23.03 -12.39
N ARG A 370 -7.63 21.69 -12.33
CA ARG A 370 -6.77 20.91 -11.43
C ARG A 370 -5.29 21.20 -11.67
N LEU A 371 -4.86 21.17 -12.94
CA LEU A 371 -3.48 21.46 -13.34
C LEU A 371 -3.08 22.90 -12.95
N GLY A 372 -3.94 23.88 -13.24
CA GLY A 372 -3.72 25.28 -12.88
C GLY A 372 -3.64 25.49 -11.36
N ALA A 373 -4.54 24.86 -10.60
CA ALA A 373 -4.54 24.93 -9.13
C ALA A 373 -3.28 24.32 -8.52
N ALA A 374 -2.87 23.14 -8.99
CA ALA A 374 -1.64 22.49 -8.52
C ALA A 374 -0.38 23.30 -8.88
N LEU A 375 -0.31 23.89 -10.08
CA LEU A 375 0.75 24.83 -10.45
C LEU A 375 0.77 26.07 -9.55
N LEU A 376 -0.40 26.63 -9.24
CA LEU A 376 -0.52 27.79 -8.35
C LEU A 376 -0.06 27.46 -6.93
N VAL A 377 -0.48 26.32 -6.38
CA VAL A 377 -0.07 25.86 -5.05
C VAL A 377 1.45 25.64 -5.00
N ALA A 378 2.01 24.94 -5.99
CA ALA A 378 3.46 24.72 -6.08
C ALA A 378 4.22 26.04 -6.19
N PHE A 379 3.72 26.98 -6.99
CA PHE A 379 4.31 28.32 -7.15
C PHE A 379 4.27 29.14 -5.87
N VAL A 380 3.12 29.21 -5.18
CA VAL A 380 2.97 29.97 -3.93
C VAL A 380 3.82 29.37 -2.82
N ALA A 381 3.84 28.06 -2.67
CA ALA A 381 4.70 27.38 -1.71
C ALA A 381 6.19 27.63 -2.00
N ALA A 382 6.59 27.57 -3.27
CA ALA A 382 7.96 27.88 -3.69
C ALA A 382 8.36 29.34 -3.43
N LEU A 383 7.43 30.29 -3.60
CA LEU A 383 7.63 31.69 -3.22
C LEU A 383 7.87 31.84 -1.71
N VAL A 384 7.03 31.20 -0.90
CA VAL A 384 7.15 31.24 0.57
C VAL A 384 8.49 30.65 1.01
N VAL A 385 8.87 29.48 0.48
CA VAL A 385 10.16 28.85 0.78
C VAL A 385 11.31 29.75 0.31
N GLY A 386 11.23 30.32 -0.89
CA GLY A 386 12.25 31.22 -1.41
C GLY A 386 12.41 32.52 -0.63
N ALA A 387 11.34 33.03 -0.01
CA ALA A 387 11.37 34.22 0.81
C ALA A 387 11.89 33.95 2.24
N LEU A 388 11.64 32.77 2.78
CA LEU A 388 12.01 32.39 4.15
C LEU A 388 13.38 31.70 4.23
N ALA A 389 13.83 31.07 3.15
CA ALA A 389 15.08 30.33 3.14
C ALA A 389 16.30 31.27 3.14
N PRO A 390 17.31 31.00 3.98
CA PRO A 390 18.61 31.67 3.89
C PRO A 390 19.22 31.48 2.49
N HIS A 391 19.90 32.51 1.98
CA HIS A 391 20.61 32.39 0.71
C HIS A 391 21.71 31.31 0.84
N PRO A 392 21.72 30.27 -0.02
CA PRO A 392 22.69 29.21 0.10
C PRO A 392 24.10 29.74 -0.18
N SER A 393 25.03 29.45 0.74
CA SER A 393 26.46 29.55 0.47
C SER A 393 26.87 28.35 -0.38
N PRO A 394 27.77 28.49 -1.38
CA PRO A 394 28.18 27.36 -2.21
C PRO A 394 28.81 26.30 -1.32
N VAL A 395 28.27 25.08 -1.35
CA VAL A 395 28.91 23.92 -0.74
C VAL A 395 29.98 23.42 -1.70
N ASP A 396 31.15 23.10 -1.15
CA ASP A 396 32.33 22.64 -1.87
C ASP A 396 32.01 21.53 -2.90
N PRO A 397 32.33 21.73 -4.20
CA PRO A 397 32.08 20.75 -5.26
C PRO A 397 32.85 19.42 -5.07
N ASP A 398 33.88 19.36 -4.21
CA ASP A 398 34.70 18.15 -4.03
C ASP A 398 34.02 17.04 -3.20
N GLY A 399 32.84 17.28 -2.62
CA GLY A 399 32.00 16.23 -2.02
C GLY A 399 31.17 15.42 -3.03
N ALA A 400 31.30 15.68 -4.34
CA ALA A 400 30.40 15.22 -5.39
C ALA A 400 30.65 13.79 -5.92
N GLU A 401 31.42 12.95 -5.24
CA GLU A 401 31.55 11.52 -5.58
C GLU A 401 30.60 10.63 -4.76
N ARG A 402 29.31 10.98 -4.74
CA ARG A 402 28.30 9.93 -4.73
C ARG A 402 27.65 9.92 -6.10
N PRO A 403 27.78 8.83 -6.87
CA PRO A 403 27.15 8.74 -8.17
C PRO A 403 25.67 9.09 -7.98
N LEU A 404 25.23 10.13 -8.70
CA LEU A 404 23.83 10.41 -8.95
C LEU A 404 23.21 9.06 -9.34
N VAL A 405 22.37 8.51 -8.45
CA VAL A 405 21.53 7.32 -8.63
C VAL A 405 21.82 6.60 -9.94
N ASP A 406 22.70 5.60 -9.91
CA ASP A 406 23.11 4.77 -11.04
C ASP A 406 23.18 5.49 -12.40
N GLY A 407 24.37 6.04 -12.68
CA GLY A 407 24.84 6.34 -14.04
C GLY A 407 24.83 5.15 -15.01
N ALA A 408 24.34 3.97 -14.61
CA ALA A 408 23.95 2.90 -15.53
C ALA A 408 22.76 3.31 -16.46
N SER A 409 22.12 4.45 -16.22
CA SER A 409 20.93 4.91 -16.95
C SER A 409 21.18 5.71 -18.23
N ALA A 410 22.43 6.10 -18.53
CA ALA A 410 22.77 6.84 -19.76
C ALA A 410 23.22 5.95 -20.93
N THR A 411 23.59 4.69 -20.69
CA THR A 411 24.08 3.76 -21.71
C THR A 411 23.03 2.69 -22.01
N GLY A 412 22.41 2.79 -23.18
CA GLY A 412 21.45 1.81 -23.67
C GLY A 412 20.53 2.40 -24.73
N ALA A 413 20.04 1.55 -25.64
CA ALA A 413 19.08 1.94 -26.67
C ALA A 413 17.85 2.63 -26.06
N LEU A 414 17.26 3.58 -26.78
CA LEU A 414 16.06 4.33 -26.36
C LEU A 414 14.95 3.40 -25.85
N GLY A 415 14.74 2.27 -26.53
CA GLY A 415 13.76 1.26 -26.13
C GLY A 415 14.01 0.66 -24.75
N ALA A 416 15.27 0.37 -24.40
CA ALA A 416 15.60 -0.16 -23.07
C ALA A 416 15.37 0.88 -21.96
N ARG A 417 15.58 2.17 -22.27
CA ARG A 417 15.32 3.28 -21.34
C ARG A 417 13.81 3.49 -21.16
N PHE A 418 13.05 3.44 -22.25
CA PHE A 418 11.58 3.48 -22.21
C PHE A 418 11.01 2.33 -21.37
N LEU A 419 11.40 1.07 -21.65
CA LEU A 419 10.88 -0.09 -20.94
C LEU A 419 11.17 -0.02 -19.43
N ARG A 420 12.37 0.41 -19.03
CA ARG A 420 12.71 0.61 -17.61
C ARG A 420 11.89 1.73 -16.98
N GLY A 421 11.70 2.85 -17.68
CA GLY A 421 10.89 3.97 -17.20
C GLY A 421 9.42 3.56 -17.00
N PHE A 422 8.85 2.88 -17.99
CA PHE A 422 7.48 2.37 -17.97
C PHE A 422 7.27 1.39 -16.83
N ASP A 423 8.13 0.40 -16.72
CA ASP A 423 8.07 -0.60 -15.67
C ASP A 423 8.20 0.04 -14.27
N THR A 424 9.09 1.02 -14.10
CA THR A 424 9.25 1.70 -12.81
C THR A 424 7.99 2.47 -12.43
N LEU A 425 7.39 3.22 -13.39
CA LEU A 425 6.15 3.94 -13.16
C LEU A 425 5.00 2.98 -12.83
N LEU A 426 4.89 1.86 -13.57
CA LEU A 426 3.85 0.86 -13.36
C LEU A 426 3.93 0.26 -11.95
N HIS A 427 5.12 -0.09 -11.45
CA HIS A 427 5.25 -0.66 -10.10
C HIS A 427 4.95 0.35 -9.00
N GLN A 428 5.28 1.63 -9.21
CA GLN A 428 5.08 2.67 -8.20
C GLN A 428 3.64 3.17 -8.15
N LEU A 429 2.98 3.26 -9.30
CA LEU A 429 1.59 3.73 -9.40
C LEU A 429 0.59 2.58 -9.37
N GLY A 430 1.02 1.35 -9.68
CA GLY A 430 0.20 0.14 -9.83
C GLY A 430 -0.80 -0.07 -8.70
N ALA A 431 -0.29 -0.18 -7.47
CA ALA A 431 -1.13 -0.43 -6.29
C ALA A 431 -2.18 0.68 -6.08
N TRP A 432 -1.82 1.94 -6.31
CA TRP A 432 -2.71 3.09 -6.15
C TRP A 432 -3.74 3.19 -7.28
N MET A 433 -3.37 2.85 -8.51
CA MET A 433 -4.30 2.76 -9.63
C MET A 433 -5.34 1.67 -9.37
N VAL A 434 -4.91 0.49 -8.91
CA VAL A 434 -5.82 -0.60 -8.52
C VAL A 434 -6.74 -0.15 -7.39
N LEU A 435 -6.21 0.44 -6.32
CA LEU A 435 -7.02 0.95 -5.20
C LEU A 435 -8.06 1.99 -5.67
N GLY A 436 -7.68 2.87 -6.59
CA GLY A 436 -8.58 3.88 -7.16
C GLY A 436 -9.70 3.27 -8.02
N VAL A 437 -9.37 2.32 -8.89
CA VAL A 437 -10.36 1.58 -9.70
C VAL A 437 -11.32 0.80 -8.80
N VAL A 438 -10.78 0.18 -7.74
CA VAL A 438 -11.57 -0.53 -6.73
C VAL A 438 -12.55 0.41 -6.05
N ALA A 439 -12.07 1.53 -5.53
CA ALA A 439 -12.93 2.53 -4.89
C ALA A 439 -14.00 3.08 -5.84
N ALA A 440 -13.67 3.31 -7.11
CA ALA A 440 -14.62 3.81 -8.10
C ALA A 440 -15.72 2.79 -8.44
N ALA A 441 -15.38 1.50 -8.54
CA ALA A 441 -16.37 0.45 -8.76
C ALA A 441 -17.34 0.25 -7.58
N PHE A 442 -16.97 0.64 -6.36
CA PHE A 442 -17.90 0.66 -5.21
C PHE A 442 -18.88 1.82 -5.22
N VAL A 443 -18.54 2.91 -5.92
CA VAL A 443 -19.38 4.11 -6.01
C VAL A 443 -20.40 3.99 -7.15
N GLN A 444 -20.02 3.26 -8.21
CA GLN A 444 -20.87 2.94 -9.34
C GLN A 444 -21.90 1.88 -8.96
#